data_AF-A0A918ILJ2-F1
#
_entry.id   AF-A0A918ILJ2-F1
#
_cell.length_a   1.000
_cell.length_b   1.000
_cell.length_c   1.000
_cell.angle_alpha   90.00
_cell.angle_beta   90.00
_cell.angle_gamma   90.00
#
_symmetry.space_group_name_H-M   'P 1'
#
loop_
_entity.id
_entity.type
_entity.pdbx_description
1 polymer ?
#
loop_
_entity_poly.entity_id
_entity_poly.type
_entity_poly.pdbx_seq_one_letter_code
_entity_poly.pdbx_strand_id
1 'polypeptide(L)'
;MARRRTSPYKVGDQVTGTSYVEPDDRLREAPIRFTGAVVQVGSGWAGVDASQAYLWVRLPSGREIKALIQDVERLNRPPSTSVATGRGRGR
;
A
#
# COMPACT_ATOMS: atom_id res chain seq x y z
N MET A 1 22.18 -18.23 -3.30
CA MET A 1 20.77 -18.06 -2.84
C MET A 1 20.45 -16.57 -2.85
N ALA A 2 19.71 -16.09 -3.85
CA ALA A 2 19.29 -14.69 -3.89
C ALA A 2 18.40 -14.43 -2.67
N ARG A 3 18.75 -13.42 -1.86
CA ARG A 3 17.92 -12.98 -0.73
C ARG A 3 16.54 -12.67 -1.30
N ARG A 4 15.54 -13.51 -0.99
CA ARG A 4 14.14 -13.19 -1.25
C ARG A 4 13.89 -11.86 -0.55
N ARG A 5 13.92 -10.76 -1.30
CA ARG A 5 13.45 -9.46 -0.82
C ARG A 5 11.97 -9.68 -0.57
N THR A 6 11.60 -9.97 0.67
CA THR A 6 10.22 -9.91 1.10
C THR A 6 9.71 -8.52 0.76
N SER A 7 8.58 -8.44 0.05
CA SER A 7 7.96 -7.15 -0.24
C SER A 7 7.78 -6.38 1.07
N PRO A 8 8.13 -5.08 1.10
CA PRO A 8 8.06 -4.30 2.33
C PRO A 8 6.62 -4.22 2.86
N TYR A 9 5.61 -4.24 1.98
CA TYR A 9 4.19 -4.11 2.32
C TYR A 9 3.54 -5.42 2.76
N LYS A 10 2.56 -5.32 3.66
CA LYS A 10 1.72 -6.43 4.10
C LYS A 10 0.25 -6.18 3.77
N VAL A 11 -0.51 -7.26 3.61
CA VAL A 11 -1.97 -7.19 3.54
C VAL A 11 -2.49 -6.50 4.80
N GLY A 12 -3.35 -5.50 4.63
CA GLY A 12 -3.90 -4.63 5.67
C GLY A 12 -3.17 -3.30 5.86
N ASP A 13 -1.96 -3.11 5.28
CA ASP A 13 -1.25 -1.83 5.38
C ASP A 13 -2.05 -0.73 4.68
N GLN A 14 -2.20 0.42 5.34
CA GLN A 14 -2.73 1.63 4.71
C GLN A 14 -1.65 2.26 3.85
N VAL A 15 -1.97 2.48 2.59
CA VAL A 15 -1.04 3.00 1.58
C VAL A 15 -1.70 4.09 0.75
N THR A 16 -0.87 4.98 0.23
CA THR A 16 -1.24 5.99 -0.76
C THR A 16 -0.30 5.89 -1.94
N GLY A 17 -0.76 6.23 -3.12
CA GLY A 17 0.07 6.18 -4.30
C GLY A 17 -0.65 6.62 -5.56
N THR A 18 -0.07 6.25 -6.69
CA THR A 18 -0.66 6.48 -8.01
C THR A 18 -1.00 5.15 -8.65
N SER A 19 -2.22 5.02 -9.17
CA SER A 19 -2.67 3.78 -9.82
C SER A 19 -1.80 3.49 -11.03
N TYR A 20 -1.48 2.22 -11.23
CA TYR A 20 -0.76 1.79 -12.42
C TYR A 20 -1.76 1.63 -13.56
N VAL A 21 -1.56 2.41 -14.62
CA VAL A 21 -2.27 2.26 -15.90
C VAL A 21 -1.33 1.58 -16.89
N GLU A 22 -1.84 0.52 -17.52
CA GLU A 22 -1.11 -0.22 -18.55
C GLU A 22 -0.79 0.70 -19.73
N PRO A 23 0.39 0.56 -20.36
CA PRO A 23 0.82 1.47 -21.41
C PRO A 23 -0.18 1.58 -22.57
N ASP A 24 -0.90 0.49 -22.88
CA ASP A 24 -1.96 0.47 -23.90
C ASP A 24 -3.17 1.33 -23.49
N ASP A 25 -3.54 1.30 -22.22
CA ASP A 25 -4.66 2.05 -21.66
C ASP A 25 -4.34 3.52 -21.33
N ARG A 26 -3.05 3.93 -21.29
CA ARG A 26 -2.65 5.31 -20.96
C ARG A 26 -3.19 6.37 -21.93
N LEU A 27 -3.61 5.97 -23.13
CA LEU A 27 -4.27 6.86 -24.09
C LEU A 27 -5.73 7.19 -23.69
N ARG A 28 -6.33 6.38 -22.80
CA ARG A 28 -7.74 6.48 -22.40
C ARG A 28 -7.91 6.74 -20.91
N GLU A 29 -6.96 6.27 -20.09
CA GLU A 29 -7.01 6.35 -18.65
C GLU A 29 -5.79 7.07 -18.09
N ALA A 30 -6.04 8.04 -17.21
CA ALA A 30 -4.99 8.74 -16.49
C ALA A 30 -4.70 8.02 -15.17
N PRO A 31 -3.43 7.90 -14.76
CA PRO A 31 -3.08 7.45 -13.41
C PRO A 31 -3.76 8.34 -12.37
N ILE A 32 -4.50 7.74 -11.44
CA ILE A 32 -5.21 8.47 -10.38
C ILE A 32 -4.49 8.28 -9.05
N ARG A 33 -4.51 9.32 -8.21
CA ARG A 33 -4.07 9.19 -6.82
C ARG A 33 -5.11 8.40 -6.03
N PHE A 34 -4.63 7.58 -5.11
CA PHE A 34 -5.49 6.74 -4.30
C PHE A 34 -4.96 6.59 -2.88
N THR A 35 -5.87 6.30 -1.96
CA THR A 35 -5.56 5.87 -0.59
C THR A 35 -6.41 4.65 -0.27
N GLY A 36 -5.82 3.60 0.30
CA GLY A 36 -6.55 2.40 0.65
C GLY A 36 -5.73 1.36 1.41
N ALA A 37 -6.32 0.19 1.62
CA ALA A 37 -5.67 -0.94 2.30
C ALA A 37 -5.10 -1.92 1.28
N VAL A 38 -3.86 -2.36 1.48
CA VAL A 38 -3.27 -3.44 0.67
C VAL A 38 -4.07 -4.72 0.90
N VAL A 39 -4.58 -5.32 -0.18
CA VAL A 39 -5.30 -6.61 -0.12
C VAL A 39 -4.45 -7.76 -0.67
N GLN A 40 -3.52 -7.47 -1.57
CA GLN A 40 -2.62 -8.47 -2.13
C GLN A 40 -1.30 -7.84 -2.56
N VAL A 41 -0.21 -8.59 -2.41
CA VAL A 41 1.13 -8.21 -2.85
C VAL A 41 1.67 -9.31 -3.74
N GLY A 42 2.07 -8.97 -4.96
CA GLY A 42 2.71 -9.93 -5.86
C GLY A 42 2.70 -9.51 -7.32
N SER A 43 3.30 -10.35 -8.17
CA SER A 43 3.33 -10.17 -9.63
C SER A 43 2.36 -11.09 -10.37
N GLY A 44 1.68 -12.00 -9.66
CA GLY A 44 0.95 -13.11 -10.26
C GLY A 44 1.85 -14.23 -10.82
N TRP A 45 3.18 -14.07 -10.82
CA TRP A 45 4.15 -15.02 -11.39
C TRP A 45 5.25 -15.38 -10.38
N ALA A 46 5.56 -16.68 -10.28
CA ALA A 46 6.64 -17.15 -9.43
C ALA A 46 8.00 -16.62 -9.93
N GLY A 47 8.74 -15.92 -9.05
CA GLY A 47 10.13 -15.50 -9.32
C GLY A 47 10.33 -14.03 -9.72
N VAL A 48 9.28 -13.21 -9.76
CA VAL A 48 9.45 -11.77 -10.01
C VAL A 48 10.02 -11.08 -8.77
N ASP A 49 11.05 -10.26 -9.00
CA ASP A 49 11.67 -9.42 -8.00
C ASP A 49 10.64 -8.54 -7.30
N ALA A 50 10.69 -8.50 -5.96
CA ALA A 50 9.78 -7.68 -5.16
C ALA A 50 9.85 -6.19 -5.49
N SER A 51 10.90 -5.74 -6.16
CA SER A 51 11.09 -4.38 -6.67
C SER A 51 10.15 -4.03 -7.83
N GLN A 52 9.65 -5.03 -8.56
CA GLN A 52 8.70 -4.89 -9.68
C GLN A 52 7.32 -5.51 -9.36
N ALA A 53 7.05 -5.81 -8.09
CA ALA A 53 5.78 -6.38 -7.68
C ALA A 53 4.65 -5.36 -7.79
N TYR A 54 3.45 -5.86 -8.08
CA TYR A 54 2.22 -5.08 -8.01
C TYR A 54 1.62 -5.17 -6.60
N LEU A 55 0.95 -4.11 -6.21
CA LEU A 55 0.09 -4.03 -5.05
C LEU A 55 -1.35 -3.91 -5.54
N TRP A 56 -2.22 -4.76 -5.00
CA TRP A 56 -3.66 -4.55 -5.08
C TRP A 56 -4.10 -3.84 -3.82
N VAL A 57 -4.77 -2.71 -4.00
CA VAL A 57 -5.21 -1.85 -2.91
C VAL A 57 -6.72 -1.67 -3.02
N ARG A 58 -7.41 -1.95 -1.92
CA ARG A 58 -8.84 -1.74 -1.79
C ARG A 58 -9.10 -0.34 -1.26
N LEU A 59 -9.84 0.44 -2.04
CA LEU A 59 -10.26 1.79 -1.73
C LEU A 59 -11.43 1.79 -0.73
N PRO A 60 -11.69 2.94 -0.05
CA PRO A 60 -12.87 3.10 0.79
C PRO A 60 -14.19 2.88 0.05
N SER A 61 -14.22 3.13 -1.26
CA SER A 61 -15.37 2.84 -2.14
C SER A 61 -15.62 1.35 -2.35
N GLY A 62 -14.76 0.47 -1.83
CA GLY A 62 -14.81 -0.98 -2.03
C GLY A 62 -14.20 -1.46 -3.35
N ARG A 63 -13.83 -0.56 -4.25
CA ARG A 63 -13.10 -0.88 -5.49
C ARG A 63 -11.67 -1.28 -5.20
N GLU A 64 -11.14 -2.16 -6.01
CA GLU A 64 -9.73 -2.56 -5.97
C GLU A 64 -8.99 -1.89 -7.13
N ILE A 65 -7.75 -1.48 -6.87
CA ILE A 65 -6.87 -0.91 -7.89
C ILE A 65 -5.52 -1.60 -7.87
N LYS A 66 -4.84 -1.56 -9.02
CA LYS A 66 -3.48 -2.06 -9.21
C LYS A 66 -2.50 -0.88 -9.15
N ALA A 67 -1.41 -1.02 -8.42
CA ALA A 67 -0.33 -0.04 -8.35
C ALA A 67 1.03 -0.72 -8.31
N LEU A 68 2.09 -0.04 -8.76
CA LEU A 68 3.45 -0.54 -8.62
C LEU A 68 3.97 -0.26 -7.21
N ILE A 69 4.70 -1.21 -6.62
CA ILE A 69 5.25 -1.07 -5.27
C ILE A 69 6.15 0.16 -5.06
N GLN A 70 6.77 0.65 -6.15
CA GLN A 70 7.64 1.84 -6.16
C GLN A 70 6.86 3.16 -6.21
N ASP A 71 5.63 3.15 -6.71
CA ASP A 71 4.75 4.33 -6.86
C ASP A 71 3.75 4.43 -5.70
N VAL A 72 3.99 3.64 -4.65
CA VAL A 72 3.16 3.52 -3.46
C VAL A 72 4.01 3.79 -2.24
N GLU A 73 3.45 4.54 -1.31
CA GLU A 73 4.02 4.86 -0.02
C GLU A 73 3.10 4.36 1.09
N ARG A 74 3.68 3.85 2.16
CA ARG A 74 2.91 3.51 3.37
C ARG A 74 2.45 4.81 4.02
N LEU A 75 1.14 4.91 4.26
CA LEU A 75 0.65 5.88 5.24
C LEU A 75 1.14 5.38 6.58
N ASN A 76 2.24 5.93 7.07
CA ASN A 76 2.60 5.78 8.46
C ASN A 76 1.38 6.21 9.27
N ARG A 77 0.73 5.25 9.92
CA ARG A 77 -0.19 5.56 11.00
C ARG A 77 0.58 6.54 11.90
N PRO A 78 0.03 7.72 12.26
CA PRO A 78 0.65 8.48 13.33
C PRO A 78 0.85 7.51 14.50
N PRO A 79 1.99 7.58 15.23
CA PRO A 79 2.17 6.74 16.40
C PRO A 79 0.89 6.90 17.21
N SER A 80 0.17 5.80 17.43
CA SER A 80 -1.02 5.84 18.25
C SER A 80 -0.56 6.44 19.56
N THR A 81 -0.92 7.71 19.80
CA THR A 81 -0.61 8.39 21.04
C THR A 81 -1.15 7.48 22.10
N SER A 82 -0.24 6.83 22.81
CA SER A 82 -0.61 6.05 23.98
C SER A 82 -1.22 7.08 24.91
N VAL A 83 -2.54 7.08 24.98
CA VAL A 83 -3.31 7.80 25.98
C VAL A 83 -2.90 7.18 27.33
N ALA A 84 -1.81 7.70 27.89
CA ALA A 84 -1.48 7.50 29.28
C ALA A 84 -2.47 8.33 30.10
N THR A 85 -3.67 7.75 30.21
CA THR A 85 -4.62 7.79 31.32
C THR A 85 -4.14 8.63 32.50
N GLY A 86 -4.91 9.67 32.81
CA GLY A 86 -4.70 10.52 33.97
C GLY A 86 -4.60 9.75 35.29
N ARG A 87 -3.79 10.30 36.19
CA ARG A 87 -3.99 10.16 37.64
C ARG A 87 -4.10 11.55 38.21
N GLY A 88 -5.31 11.93 38.60
CA GLY A 88 -5.52 13.03 39.52
C GLY A 88 -4.90 12.72 40.89
N ARG A 89 -4.32 13.74 41.50
CA ARG A 89 -4.10 13.99 42.93
C ARG A 89 -3.72 15.49 42.96
N GLY A 90 -4.49 16.43 43.47
CA GLY A 90 -5.26 16.37 44.71
C GLY A 90 -4.34 16.76 45.86
N ARG A 91 -4.06 18.05 46.01
CA ARG A 91 -4.03 18.84 47.26
C ARG A 91 -3.48 20.23 46.99
#